data_AF-A0A8J5IZ17-F1
#
_entry.id   AF-A0A8J5IZ17-F1
#
_cell.length_a   1.000
_cell.length_b   1.000
_cell.length_c   1.000
_cell.angle_alpha   90.00
_cell.angle_beta   90.00
_cell.angle_gamma   90.00
#
_symmetry.space_group_name_H-M   'P 1'
#
loop_
_entity.id
_entity.type
_entity.pdbx_description
1 polymer ?
#
loop_
_entity_poly.entity_id
_entity_poly.type
_entity_poly.pdbx_seq_one_letter_code
_entity_poly.pdbx_strand_id
1 'polypeptide(L)'
;MAVTQEQLQTMAGNADVVEIFEGEGNFSFLRGPHRFIFRIHSDSSLRVDIKPVSTATASVGEVPVPGTIEDIDGIEEDQYQISRETITEDVTVPEDAPQAQEESDETVAKMLAYDGRALVEMPPEGRQDDTQPHCYMVHFKIVQWGRGAQGMWSQIVKCIARLSQEQGLAGRFVDIRENVEEAQDFALRPIAHRLEALDNPLHPLTPGRYELQGITIAENTFVYECAVNLTLQANGMMSGTSRELPFTQECPLAGMWTRSGLNFLLEYEMHGNKHTYIYFGTPFRSGLQGTWQNSELRVLGGNLDARTSQAERGILEFQLVKSVRVWSEAYHKDYPAAFRECVKLLLLASYRDGVLPNHLWSSIVSYCGYNWFRSDLQKSLAANETKHCDSKVTNVP
;
A
#
# COMPACT_ATOMS: atom_id res chain seq x y z
N MET A 1 -25.00 -6.49 14.80
CA MET A 1 -26.20 -6.49 13.94
C MET A 1 -25.86 -7.32 12.72
N ALA A 2 -26.66 -8.35 12.44
CA ALA A 2 -26.42 -9.29 11.35
C ALA A 2 -26.62 -8.59 10.01
N VAL A 3 -25.62 -8.70 9.14
CA VAL A 3 -25.67 -8.30 7.72
C VAL A 3 -26.67 -9.22 7.03
N THR A 4 -27.72 -8.67 6.43
CA THR A 4 -28.76 -9.45 5.74
C THR A 4 -28.28 -9.86 4.35
N GLN A 5 -28.77 -11.01 3.86
CA GLN A 5 -28.38 -11.68 2.62
C GLN A 5 -28.56 -10.82 1.34
N GLU A 6 -29.40 -9.77 1.40
CA GLU A 6 -29.50 -8.76 0.33
C GLU A 6 -28.24 -7.89 0.19
N GLN A 7 -27.44 -7.71 1.26
CA GLN A 7 -26.16 -7.00 1.21
C GLN A 7 -25.03 -7.86 0.60
N LEU A 8 -25.17 -9.19 0.63
CA LEU A 8 -24.23 -10.13 -0.01
C LEU A 8 -24.47 -10.23 -1.53
N GLN A 9 -25.70 -10.05 -2.01
CA GLN A 9 -26.01 -10.03 -3.44
C GLN A 9 -25.60 -8.72 -4.17
N THR A 10 -25.11 -7.71 -3.45
CA THR A 10 -24.59 -6.46 -4.04
C THR A 10 -23.09 -6.50 -4.35
N MET A 11 -22.43 -7.65 -4.17
CA MET A 11 -20.97 -7.79 -4.34
C MET A 11 -20.49 -7.79 -5.80
N ALA A 12 -21.37 -8.08 -6.76
CA ALA A 12 -21.10 -7.90 -8.18
C ALA A 12 -21.28 -6.43 -8.61
N GLY A 13 -20.51 -5.51 -8.02
CA GLY A 13 -20.53 -4.11 -8.48
C GLY A 13 -20.03 -3.04 -7.52
N ASN A 14 -19.81 -3.34 -6.24
CA ASN A 14 -19.32 -2.32 -5.31
C ASN A 14 -17.79 -2.28 -5.24
N ALA A 15 -17.18 -1.36 -6.00
CA ALA A 15 -15.74 -1.15 -6.03
C ALA A 15 -15.14 -0.67 -4.70
N ASP A 16 -15.97 -0.27 -3.74
CA ASP A 16 -15.51 0.31 -2.48
C ASP A 16 -15.56 -0.67 -1.30
N VAL A 17 -15.74 -1.97 -1.57
CA VAL A 17 -15.70 -3.04 -0.55
C VAL A 17 -14.43 -3.87 -0.71
N VAL A 18 -13.80 -4.19 0.41
CA VAL A 18 -12.63 -5.07 0.50
C VAL A 18 -12.97 -6.25 1.40
N GLU A 19 -12.62 -7.45 0.94
CA GLU A 19 -12.76 -8.66 1.73
C GLU A 19 -11.48 -8.94 2.50
N ILE A 20 -11.61 -9.11 3.81
CA ILE A 20 -10.48 -9.21 4.72
C ILE A 20 -10.48 -10.58 5.37
N PHE A 21 -9.37 -11.30 5.18
CA PHE A 21 -9.05 -12.53 5.90
C PHE A 21 -7.86 -12.27 6.81
N GLU A 22 -7.97 -12.72 8.05
CA GLU A 22 -6.89 -12.65 9.01
C GLU A 22 -6.46 -14.05 9.41
N GLY A 23 -5.16 -14.29 9.34
CA GLY A 23 -4.55 -15.55 9.72
C GLY A 23 -3.38 -15.34 10.66
N GLU A 24 -3.16 -16.29 11.55
CA GLU A 24 -1.96 -16.36 12.39
C GLU A 24 -1.17 -17.61 12.06
N GLY A 25 0.14 -17.50 11.96
CA GLY A 25 1.00 -18.65 11.82
C GLY A 25 2.43 -18.23 11.69
N ASN A 26 3.26 -19.15 11.22
CA ASN A 26 4.66 -18.90 11.02
C ASN A 26 5.11 -19.47 9.68
N PHE A 27 5.98 -18.73 9.00
CA PHE A 27 6.77 -19.29 7.90
C PHE A 27 8.10 -19.78 8.51
N SER A 28 8.69 -20.84 7.96
CA SER A 28 9.89 -21.43 8.54
C SER A 28 11.08 -20.46 8.61
N PHE A 29 11.16 -19.50 7.68
CA PHE A 29 12.19 -18.45 7.64
C PHE A 29 11.92 -17.28 8.60
N LEU A 30 10.82 -17.31 9.36
CA LEU A 30 10.47 -16.28 10.33
C LEU A 30 10.78 -16.73 11.75
N ARG A 31 11.34 -15.80 12.54
CA ARG A 31 11.79 -16.04 13.93
C ARG A 31 10.64 -16.14 14.97
N GLY A 32 9.37 -16.20 14.55
CA GLY A 32 8.23 -16.29 15.45
C GLY A 32 6.88 -16.07 14.76
N PRO A 33 5.75 -16.27 15.46
CA PRO A 33 4.42 -16.16 14.86
C PRO A 33 4.13 -14.72 14.37
N HIS A 34 3.48 -14.64 13.22
CA HIS A 34 3.03 -13.39 12.60
C HIS A 34 1.54 -13.45 12.31
N ARG A 35 0.90 -12.28 12.41
CA ARG A 35 -0.46 -12.04 11.95
C ARG A 35 -0.40 -11.50 10.52
N PHE A 36 -1.12 -12.19 9.64
CA PHE A 36 -1.27 -11.85 8.24
C PHE A 36 -2.68 -11.32 8.00
N ILE A 37 -2.79 -10.20 7.30
CA ILE A 37 -4.06 -9.58 6.93
C ILE A 37 -4.12 -9.53 5.41
N PHE A 38 -4.91 -10.41 4.82
CA PHE A 38 -5.16 -10.51 3.39
C PHE A 38 -6.36 -9.64 3.04
N ARG A 39 -6.15 -8.67 2.15
CA ARG A 39 -7.19 -7.78 1.63
C ARG A 39 -7.38 -8.08 0.16
N ILE A 40 -8.52 -8.67 -0.17
CA ILE A 40 -8.92 -8.98 -1.54
C ILE A 40 -9.88 -7.89 -2.03
N HIS A 41 -9.50 -7.22 -3.10
CA HIS A 41 -10.34 -6.21 -3.72
C HIS A 41 -11.14 -6.79 -4.89
N SER A 42 -12.17 -6.07 -5.33
CA SER A 42 -13.12 -6.56 -6.35
C SER A 42 -12.50 -6.81 -7.74
N ASP A 43 -11.27 -6.36 -7.98
CA ASP A 43 -10.48 -6.63 -9.20
C ASP A 43 -9.52 -7.82 -9.06
N SER A 44 -9.76 -8.71 -8.08
CA SER A 44 -8.92 -9.90 -7.83
C SER A 44 -7.51 -9.56 -7.36
N SER A 45 -7.30 -8.34 -6.89
CA SER A 45 -6.03 -7.95 -6.31
C SER A 45 -5.92 -8.27 -4.85
N LEU A 46 -4.70 -8.56 -4.43
CA LEU A 46 -4.40 -8.94 -3.07
C LEU A 46 -3.35 -8.02 -2.48
N ARG A 47 -3.64 -7.52 -1.29
CA ARG A 47 -2.65 -6.90 -0.42
C ARG A 47 -2.50 -7.74 0.84
N VAL A 48 -1.27 -7.93 1.29
CA VAL A 48 -0.98 -8.67 2.52
C VAL A 48 -0.18 -7.78 3.46
N ASP A 49 -0.76 -7.44 4.61
CA ASP A 49 0.01 -6.84 5.70
C ASP A 49 0.49 -7.94 6.63
N ILE A 50 1.74 -7.87 7.06
CA ILE A 50 2.38 -8.85 7.94
C ILE A 50 2.84 -8.12 9.20
N LYS A 51 2.42 -8.59 10.37
CA LYS A 51 2.81 -8.01 11.66
C LYS A 51 3.28 -9.10 12.63
N PRO A 52 4.38 -8.91 13.36
CA PRO A 52 4.77 -9.85 14.40
C PRO A 52 3.68 -9.93 15.48
N VAL A 53 3.42 -11.12 15.99
CA VAL A 53 2.55 -11.29 17.16
C VAL A 53 3.41 -11.00 18.38
N SER A 54 3.20 -9.85 19.02
CA SER A 54 3.93 -9.49 20.24
C SER A 54 3.63 -10.49 21.36
N THR A 55 4.53 -11.44 21.59
CA THR A 55 4.54 -12.26 22.81
C THR A 55 5.31 -11.52 23.89
N ALA A 56 4.70 -10.48 24.46
CA ALA A 56 5.24 -9.81 25.63
C ALA A 56 4.14 -9.50 26.64
N THR A 57 4.02 -10.36 27.66
CA THR A 57 3.77 -9.87 29.01
C THR A 57 4.95 -9.00 29.42
N ALA A 58 4.91 -7.72 29.08
CA ALA A 58 5.80 -6.71 29.62
C ALA A 58 4.96 -5.59 30.23
N SER A 59 4.98 -5.57 31.55
CA SER A 59 4.39 -4.57 32.42
C SER A 59 5.00 -3.18 32.20
N VAL A 60 4.10 -2.18 32.12
CA VAL A 60 4.20 -0.81 32.68
C VAL A 60 5.50 -0.02 32.42
N GLY A 61 5.36 1.09 31.68
CA GLY A 61 6.24 2.25 31.82
C GLY A 61 6.51 3.03 30.54
N GLU A 62 5.51 3.76 30.02
CA GLU A 62 5.79 4.88 29.11
C GLU A 62 6.58 5.95 29.88
N VAL A 63 7.79 6.25 29.40
CA VAL A 63 8.46 7.53 29.70
C VAL A 63 8.73 8.21 28.36
N PRO A 64 8.10 9.37 28.07
CA PRO A 64 8.39 10.15 26.89
C PRO A 64 9.66 10.97 27.13
N VAL A 65 10.62 10.91 26.21
CA VAL A 65 11.76 11.84 26.21
C VAL A 65 11.56 12.85 25.07
N PRO A 66 11.34 14.14 25.38
CA PRO A 66 11.28 15.24 24.41
C PRO A 66 12.64 15.96 24.26
N GLY A 67 12.85 16.59 23.10
CA GLY A 67 13.82 17.68 22.90
C GLY A 67 14.82 17.41 21.76
N THR A 68 14.70 18.09 20.62
CA THR A 68 15.25 19.42 20.24
C THR A 68 16.67 19.37 19.67
N ILE A 69 16.74 19.94 18.46
CA ILE A 69 17.89 20.34 17.65
C ILE A 69 18.83 21.25 18.46
N GLU A 70 20.14 20.96 18.41
CA GLU A 70 21.18 22.00 18.38
C GLU A 70 22.30 21.58 17.42
N ASP A 71 22.71 22.55 16.61
CA ASP A 71 23.83 22.56 15.68
C ASP A 71 25.17 22.24 16.38
N ILE A 72 26.16 21.73 15.64
CA ILE A 72 27.57 22.17 15.69
C ILE A 72 28.29 21.59 14.46
N ASP A 73 28.70 22.49 13.57
CA ASP A 73 29.75 22.28 12.58
C ASP A 73 31.13 22.41 13.26
N GLY A 74 32.07 21.51 12.91
CA GLY A 74 33.47 21.87 12.66
C GLY A 74 34.49 21.87 13.81
N ILE A 75 35.64 21.25 13.49
CA ILE A 75 37.04 21.61 13.85
C ILE A 75 37.73 20.83 14.99
N GLU A 76 38.65 19.98 14.53
CA GLU A 76 40.05 19.72 14.90
C GLU A 76 40.51 19.15 16.26
N GLU A 77 41.58 18.38 16.06
CA GLU A 77 42.58 17.72 16.91
C GLU A 77 42.96 18.35 18.27
N ASP A 78 43.44 17.44 19.11
CA ASP A 78 44.55 17.56 20.07
C ASP A 78 44.30 17.57 21.60
N GLN A 79 45.09 16.67 22.22
CA GLN A 79 45.72 16.72 23.55
C GLN A 79 44.98 16.23 24.82
N TYR A 80 45.40 15.02 25.23
CA TYR A 80 46.00 14.69 26.53
C TYR A 80 45.70 15.59 27.74
N GLN A 81 45.07 15.02 28.77
CA GLN A 81 45.71 14.98 30.10
C GLN A 81 45.09 13.95 31.05
N ILE A 82 45.92 12.95 31.35
CA ILE A 82 45.79 11.99 32.45
C ILE A 82 46.17 12.72 33.74
N SER A 83 45.29 12.67 34.74
CA SER A 83 45.65 12.98 36.14
C SER A 83 45.45 11.73 36.98
N ARG A 84 46.58 11.16 37.40
CA ARG A 84 46.72 10.10 38.41
C ARG A 84 46.44 10.69 39.79
N GLU A 85 45.65 10.02 40.62
CA GLU A 85 45.97 9.88 42.04
C GLU A 85 45.69 8.46 42.54
N THR A 86 46.59 8.03 43.40
CA THR A 86 46.95 6.67 43.76
C THR A 86 46.34 6.32 45.12
N ILE A 87 45.61 5.21 45.23
CA ILE A 87 45.52 4.46 46.49
C ILE A 87 45.72 2.98 46.17
N THR A 88 46.84 2.48 46.67
CA THR A 88 47.23 1.07 46.74
C THR A 88 46.39 0.36 47.80
N GLU A 89 45.80 -0.79 47.45
CA GLU A 89 45.73 -1.94 48.35
C GLU A 89 45.38 -3.21 47.55
N ASP A 90 46.29 -4.19 47.62
CA ASP A 90 46.20 -5.53 47.06
C ASP A 90 45.00 -6.30 47.62
N VAL A 91 44.06 -6.70 46.77
CA VAL A 91 43.26 -7.92 47.01
C VAL A 91 43.00 -8.63 45.68
N THR A 92 43.74 -9.73 45.55
CA THR A 92 43.55 -10.92 44.70
C THR A 92 42.22 -11.06 43.93
N VAL A 93 42.37 -11.19 42.61
CA VAL A 93 41.40 -11.72 41.64
C VAL A 93 41.01 -13.16 41.99
N PRO A 94 39.72 -13.52 41.87
CA PRO A 94 39.34 -14.83 41.35
C PRO A 94 38.69 -14.67 39.97
N GLU A 95 39.26 -15.35 38.99
CA GLU A 95 38.66 -15.65 37.69
C GLU A 95 37.36 -16.42 37.91
N ASP A 96 36.23 -15.85 37.51
CA ASP A 96 35.07 -16.56 36.94
C ASP A 96 33.91 -15.56 36.74
N ALA A 97 33.88 -14.94 35.56
CA ALA A 97 32.67 -14.30 35.04
C ALA A 97 32.71 -14.32 33.51
N PRO A 98 31.90 -15.13 32.81
CA PRO A 98 31.62 -14.87 31.41
C PRO A 98 30.69 -13.66 31.34
N GLN A 99 31.27 -12.46 31.21
CA GLN A 99 30.55 -11.33 30.61
C GLN A 99 30.50 -11.55 29.10
N ALA A 100 29.68 -12.51 28.67
CA ALA A 100 29.08 -12.47 27.34
C ALA A 100 27.79 -11.65 27.48
N GLN A 101 27.95 -10.33 27.58
CA GLN A 101 26.89 -9.44 27.15
C GLN A 101 26.94 -9.53 25.63
N GLU A 102 26.26 -10.55 25.08
CA GLU A 102 25.88 -10.53 23.67
C GLU A 102 25.07 -9.25 23.50
N GLU A 103 25.70 -8.22 22.95
CA GLU A 103 25.00 -7.16 22.25
C GLU A 103 24.17 -7.88 21.19
N SER A 104 22.92 -8.15 21.54
CA SER A 104 21.90 -8.58 20.60
C SER A 104 21.68 -7.39 19.66
N ASP A 105 22.53 -7.28 18.65
CA ASP A 105 22.23 -6.52 17.45
C ASP A 105 20.96 -7.16 16.88
N GLU A 106 19.82 -6.64 17.32
CA GLU A 106 18.51 -6.92 16.76
C GLU A 106 18.57 -6.49 15.30
N THR A 107 19.00 -7.43 14.47
CA THR A 107 18.86 -7.39 13.02
C THR A 107 17.38 -7.54 12.71
N VAL A 108 16.62 -6.45 12.91
CA VAL A 108 15.18 -6.39 12.64
C VAL A 108 14.99 -6.50 11.13
N ALA A 109 14.76 -7.73 10.65
CA ALA A 109 14.36 -7.98 9.28
C ALA A 109 12.96 -7.39 9.07
N LYS A 110 12.86 -6.45 8.13
CA LYS A 110 11.59 -5.89 7.68
C LYS A 110 10.99 -6.80 6.62
N MET A 111 9.66 -6.74 6.52
CA MET A 111 8.91 -7.54 5.55
C MET A 111 7.76 -6.77 4.96
N LEU A 112 7.52 -7.00 3.67
CA LEU A 112 6.37 -6.46 2.97
C LEU A 112 5.94 -7.44 1.87
N ALA A 113 4.64 -7.57 1.66
CA ALA A 113 4.11 -8.33 0.54
C ALA A 113 3.73 -7.41 -0.62
N TYR A 114 3.98 -7.87 -1.83
CA TYR A 114 3.80 -7.11 -3.05
C TYR A 114 3.35 -8.04 -4.20
N ASP A 115 2.89 -7.46 -5.31
CA ASP A 115 2.45 -8.20 -6.52
C ASP A 115 1.39 -9.28 -6.20
N GLY A 116 0.44 -8.95 -5.33
CA GLY A 116 -0.59 -9.88 -4.89
C GLY A 116 -1.78 -9.99 -5.86
N ARG A 117 -2.22 -11.23 -6.11
CA ARG A 117 -3.41 -11.61 -6.87
C ARG A 117 -4.20 -12.70 -6.13
N ALA A 118 -5.52 -12.67 -6.25
CA ALA A 118 -6.44 -13.63 -5.67
C ALA A 118 -7.49 -14.02 -6.71
N LEU A 119 -7.52 -15.30 -7.10
CA LEU A 119 -8.49 -15.84 -8.03
C LEU A 119 -9.52 -16.66 -7.27
N VAL A 120 -10.81 -16.41 -7.52
CA VAL A 120 -11.89 -17.22 -6.93
C VAL A 120 -11.79 -18.64 -7.51
N GLU A 121 -11.66 -19.63 -6.64
CA GLU A 121 -11.80 -21.03 -7.03
C GLU A 121 -13.29 -21.34 -7.23
N MET A 122 -13.65 -21.71 -8.47
CA MET A 122 -15.01 -22.14 -8.76
C MET A 122 -15.22 -23.56 -8.22
N PRO A 123 -16.34 -23.85 -7.53
CA PRO A 123 -16.64 -25.21 -7.12
C PRO A 123 -16.77 -26.12 -8.37
N PRO A 124 -16.38 -27.40 -8.27
CA PRO A 124 -16.54 -28.34 -9.36
C PRO A 124 -18.01 -28.43 -9.79
N GLU A 125 -18.23 -28.54 -11.10
CA GLU A 125 -19.56 -28.56 -11.74
C GLU A 125 -20.51 -29.51 -10.99
N GLY A 126 -21.64 -28.98 -10.48
CA GLY A 126 -22.69 -29.77 -9.83
C GLY A 126 -22.90 -29.52 -8.33
N ARG A 127 -22.12 -28.65 -7.67
CA ARG A 127 -22.41 -28.13 -6.32
C ARG A 127 -22.44 -26.61 -6.31
N GLN A 128 -23.52 -26.02 -6.81
CA GLN A 128 -23.88 -24.64 -6.50
C GLN A 128 -24.78 -24.64 -5.27
N ASP A 129 -24.16 -24.70 -4.09
CA ASP A 129 -24.80 -24.17 -2.90
C ASP A 129 -24.37 -22.71 -2.80
N ASP A 130 -25.31 -21.78 -2.90
CA ASP A 130 -25.11 -20.32 -2.74
C ASP A 130 -24.60 -19.93 -1.33
N THR A 131 -24.29 -20.93 -0.49
CA THR A 131 -23.83 -20.80 0.89
C THR A 131 -22.36 -21.22 1.08
N GLN A 132 -21.66 -21.69 0.04
CA GLN A 132 -20.25 -22.03 0.19
C GLN A 132 -19.37 -20.77 0.32
N PRO A 133 -18.50 -20.70 1.35
CA PRO A 133 -17.57 -19.58 1.50
C PRO A 133 -16.62 -19.53 0.29
N HIS A 134 -16.38 -18.32 -0.25
CA HIS A 134 -15.43 -18.13 -1.34
C HIS A 134 -14.06 -18.67 -0.95
N CYS A 135 -13.54 -19.61 -1.74
CA CYS A 135 -12.15 -20.04 -1.65
C CYS A 135 -11.35 -19.30 -2.73
N TYR A 136 -10.18 -18.81 -2.35
CA TYR A 136 -9.29 -18.09 -3.24
C TYR A 136 -7.99 -18.84 -3.44
N MET A 137 -7.54 -18.92 -4.69
CA MET A 137 -6.14 -19.18 -5.00
C MET A 137 -5.39 -17.84 -4.96
N VAL A 138 -4.49 -17.68 -3.99
CA VAL A 138 -3.72 -16.46 -3.81
C VAL A 138 -2.27 -16.65 -4.22
N HIS A 139 -1.75 -15.63 -4.91
CA HIS A 139 -0.36 -15.53 -5.33
C HIS A 139 0.18 -14.18 -4.86
N PHE A 140 1.31 -14.17 -4.17
CA PHE A 140 1.96 -12.92 -3.76
C PHE A 140 3.45 -13.15 -3.52
N LYS A 141 4.22 -12.07 -3.47
CA LYS A 141 5.65 -12.12 -3.14
C LYS A 141 5.86 -11.43 -1.81
N ILE A 142 6.69 -12.01 -0.95
CA ILE A 142 7.20 -11.36 0.26
C ILE A 142 8.61 -10.92 -0.03
N VAL A 143 8.90 -9.64 0.18
CA VAL A 143 10.28 -9.16 0.23
C VAL A 143 10.68 -9.02 1.70
N GLN A 144 11.83 -9.57 2.05
CA GLN A 144 12.47 -9.34 3.34
C GLN A 144 13.77 -8.61 3.13
N TRP A 145 14.08 -7.68 4.01
CA TRP A 145 15.31 -6.91 3.96
C TRP A 145 15.74 -6.47 5.34
N GLY A 146 17.04 -6.23 5.51
CA GLY A 146 17.61 -5.76 6.76
C GLY A 146 19.06 -5.32 6.60
N ARG A 147 19.65 -4.87 7.70
CA ARG A 147 21.10 -4.70 7.81
C ARG A 147 21.69 -5.95 8.45
N GLY A 148 22.78 -6.45 7.91
CA GLY A 148 23.60 -7.51 8.50
C GLY A 148 25.05 -7.07 8.56
N ALA A 149 25.92 -7.97 9.04
CA ALA A 149 27.36 -7.69 9.21
C ALA A 149 28.08 -7.27 7.92
N GLN A 150 27.56 -7.64 6.75
CA GLN A 150 28.12 -7.29 5.42
C GLN A 150 27.37 -6.15 4.72
N GLY A 151 26.47 -5.45 5.42
CA GLY A 151 25.66 -4.37 4.86
C GLY A 151 24.20 -4.77 4.64
N MET A 152 23.52 -4.10 3.72
CA MET A 152 22.11 -4.32 3.45
C MET A 152 21.89 -5.61 2.67
N TRP A 153 20.95 -6.44 3.12
CA TRP A 153 20.57 -7.67 2.45
C TRP A 153 19.07 -7.65 2.12
N SER A 154 18.69 -8.38 1.08
CA SER A 154 17.29 -8.60 0.72
C SER A 154 17.08 -9.96 0.07
N GLN A 155 15.88 -10.52 0.26
CA GLN A 155 15.42 -11.75 -0.38
C GLN A 155 13.95 -11.62 -0.78
N ILE A 156 13.56 -12.37 -1.81
CA ILE A 156 12.18 -12.38 -2.31
C ILE A 156 11.68 -13.82 -2.30
N VAL A 157 10.56 -14.01 -1.61
CA VAL A 157 9.89 -15.29 -1.44
C VAL A 157 8.58 -15.26 -2.22
N LYS A 158 8.38 -16.20 -3.14
CA LYS A 158 7.10 -16.38 -3.85
C LYS A 158 6.19 -17.27 -3.03
N CYS A 159 4.94 -16.86 -2.84
CA CYS A 159 3.92 -17.60 -2.11
C CYS A 159 2.75 -17.96 -3.04
N ILE A 160 2.30 -19.21 -2.99
CA ILE A 160 1.09 -19.70 -3.67
C ILE A 160 0.29 -20.50 -2.66
N ALA A 161 -0.97 -20.11 -2.42
CA ALA A 161 -1.75 -20.73 -1.36
C ALA A 161 -3.26 -20.67 -1.61
N ARG A 162 -3.99 -21.53 -0.91
CA ARG A 162 -5.45 -21.54 -0.87
C ARG A 162 -5.91 -20.84 0.39
N LEU A 163 -6.74 -19.82 0.21
CA LEU A 163 -7.32 -19.00 1.27
C LEU A 163 -8.81 -19.27 1.37
N SER A 164 -9.30 -19.55 2.57
CA SER A 164 -10.73 -19.66 2.85
C SER A 164 -11.04 -19.23 4.27
N GLN A 165 -12.32 -18.93 4.54
CA GLN A 165 -12.77 -18.55 5.87
C GLN A 165 -12.58 -19.68 6.89
N GLU A 166 -12.81 -20.93 6.50
CA GLU A 166 -12.81 -22.08 7.41
C GLU A 166 -11.40 -22.63 7.66
N GLN A 167 -10.56 -22.68 6.64
CA GLN A 167 -9.25 -23.33 6.70
C GLN A 167 -8.11 -22.33 6.88
N GLY A 168 -8.39 -21.03 6.81
CA GLY A 168 -7.36 -19.99 6.79
C GLY A 168 -6.56 -20.06 5.49
N LEU A 169 -5.23 -19.97 5.59
CA LEU A 169 -4.35 -20.01 4.43
C LEU A 169 -3.45 -21.25 4.50
N ALA A 170 -3.40 -22.05 3.45
CA ALA A 170 -2.43 -23.14 3.35
C ALA A 170 -1.84 -23.22 1.95
N GLY A 171 -0.53 -23.39 1.86
CA GLY A 171 0.14 -23.44 0.55
C GLY A 171 1.64 -23.62 0.66
N ARG A 172 2.34 -23.14 -0.38
CA ARG A 172 3.78 -23.27 -0.53
C ARG A 172 4.45 -21.95 -0.79
N PHE A 173 5.70 -21.86 -0.36
CA PHE A 173 6.58 -20.77 -0.75
C PHE A 173 7.94 -21.28 -1.22
N VAL A 174 8.63 -20.45 -2.00
CA VAL A 174 9.97 -20.72 -2.52
C VAL A 174 10.77 -19.42 -2.61
N ASP A 175 12.04 -19.44 -2.16
CA ASP A 175 12.96 -18.33 -2.41
C ASP A 175 13.29 -18.29 -3.91
N ILE A 176 13.18 -17.12 -4.53
CA ILE A 176 13.49 -16.95 -5.96
C ILE A 176 14.95 -17.27 -6.29
N ARG A 177 15.87 -17.09 -5.34
CA ARG A 177 17.31 -17.35 -5.52
C ARG A 177 17.68 -18.81 -5.28
N GLU A 178 16.85 -19.58 -4.60
CA GLU A 178 17.07 -20.99 -4.28
C GLU A 178 16.34 -21.92 -5.27
N ASN A 179 16.68 -23.20 -5.24
CA ASN A 179 16.18 -24.19 -6.21
C ASN A 179 14.68 -24.46 -5.99
N VAL A 180 13.91 -24.70 -7.07
CA VAL A 180 12.46 -24.99 -7.00
C VAL A 180 12.16 -26.26 -6.19
N GLU A 181 13.15 -27.15 -6.06
CA GLU A 181 13.10 -28.37 -5.25
C GLU A 181 13.00 -28.09 -3.73
N GLU A 182 13.22 -26.86 -3.29
CA GLU A 182 13.20 -26.43 -1.88
C GLU A 182 11.89 -25.75 -1.48
N ALA A 183 10.80 -25.96 -2.24
CA ALA A 183 9.49 -25.42 -1.88
C ALA A 183 9.04 -25.93 -0.50
N GLN A 184 8.65 -25.02 0.38
CA GLN A 184 8.25 -25.33 1.75
C GLN A 184 6.76 -25.07 1.93
N ASP A 185 6.09 -26.01 2.59
CA ASP A 185 4.67 -25.88 2.94
C ASP A 185 4.52 -24.93 4.15
N PHE A 186 3.40 -24.20 4.18
CA PHE A 186 3.02 -23.37 5.32
C PHE A 186 1.51 -23.39 5.51
N ALA A 187 1.07 -23.14 6.75
CA ALA A 187 -0.33 -22.99 7.10
C ALA A 187 -0.51 -21.87 8.14
N LEU A 188 -1.51 -21.03 7.92
CA LEU A 188 -1.95 -19.98 8.82
C LEU A 188 -3.35 -20.32 9.32
N ARG A 189 -3.50 -20.38 10.63
CA ARG A 189 -4.78 -20.59 11.30
C ARG A 189 -5.69 -19.37 11.07
N PRO A 190 -6.96 -19.55 10.68
CA PRO A 190 -7.89 -18.43 10.56
C PRO A 190 -8.17 -17.78 11.90
N ILE A 191 -8.19 -16.44 11.93
CA ILE A 191 -8.57 -15.62 13.08
C ILE A 191 -9.94 -14.98 12.85
N ALA A 192 -10.09 -14.30 11.71
CA ALA A 192 -11.28 -13.52 11.40
C ALA A 192 -11.46 -13.39 9.89
N HIS A 193 -12.72 -13.23 9.50
CA HIS A 193 -13.15 -12.87 8.16
C HIS A 193 -14.20 -11.77 8.26
N ARG A 194 -14.09 -10.74 7.41
CA ARG A 194 -15.06 -9.65 7.35
C ARG A 194 -14.99 -8.89 6.04
N LEU A 195 -16.06 -8.16 5.76
CA LEU A 195 -16.13 -7.18 4.70
C LEU A 195 -15.99 -5.78 5.30
N GLU A 196 -15.09 -4.98 4.75
CA GLU A 196 -14.90 -3.58 5.14
C GLU A 196 -15.10 -2.65 3.94
N ALA A 197 -15.53 -1.42 4.21
CA ALA A 197 -15.48 -0.35 3.23
C ALA A 197 -14.02 0.14 3.08
N LEU A 198 -13.63 0.53 1.88
CA LEU A 198 -12.30 1.06 1.62
C LEU A 198 -12.18 2.50 2.13
N ASP A 199 -11.43 2.71 3.22
CA ASP A 199 -11.32 4.03 3.86
C ASP A 199 -10.57 5.07 2.99
N ASN A 200 -9.50 4.65 2.32
CA ASN A 200 -8.61 5.55 1.55
C ASN A 200 -8.42 5.04 0.12
N PRO A 201 -9.43 5.18 -0.76
CA PRO A 201 -9.22 4.91 -2.18
C PRO A 201 -8.29 5.97 -2.76
N LEU A 202 -7.26 5.53 -3.47
CA LEU A 202 -6.46 6.31 -4.41
C LEU A 202 -7.12 6.37 -5.80
N HIS A 203 -7.81 5.30 -6.22
CA HIS A 203 -8.45 5.24 -7.52
C HIS A 203 -9.87 5.86 -7.51
N PRO A 204 -10.27 6.61 -8.57
CA PRO A 204 -9.40 7.17 -9.60
C PRO A 204 -8.60 8.36 -9.04
N LEU A 205 -7.49 8.70 -9.71
CA LEU A 205 -6.76 9.92 -9.38
C LEU A 205 -7.60 11.16 -9.73
N THR A 206 -7.60 12.13 -8.82
CA THR A 206 -8.22 13.45 -9.00
C THR A 206 -7.20 14.56 -8.69
N PRO A 207 -7.45 15.82 -9.06
CA PRO A 207 -6.60 16.92 -8.63
C PRO A 207 -6.54 16.97 -7.10
N GLY A 208 -5.38 17.31 -6.53
CA GLY A 208 -5.19 17.29 -5.08
C GLY A 208 -3.76 17.02 -4.63
N ARG A 209 -3.59 16.82 -3.32
CA ARG A 209 -2.33 16.44 -2.68
C ARG A 209 -2.43 15.03 -2.13
N TYR A 210 -1.38 14.24 -2.31
CA TYR A 210 -1.32 12.84 -1.91
C TYR A 210 -0.01 12.57 -1.19
N GLU A 211 -0.09 11.93 -0.03
CA GLU A 211 1.04 11.42 0.73
C GLU A 211 1.03 9.89 0.58
N LEU A 212 2.09 9.35 -0.02
CA LEU A 212 2.26 7.93 -0.28
C LEU A 212 3.49 7.42 0.49
N GLN A 213 3.44 6.17 0.94
CA GLN A 213 4.59 5.50 1.54
C GLN A 213 4.65 4.05 1.08
N GLY A 214 5.84 3.54 0.81
CA GLY A 214 6.02 2.13 0.51
C GLY A 214 7.44 1.85 0.07
N ILE A 215 7.60 1.00 -0.94
CA ILE A 215 8.92 0.54 -1.36
C ILE A 215 9.11 0.63 -2.86
N THR A 216 10.36 0.80 -3.27
CA THR A 216 10.82 0.45 -4.60
C THR A 216 11.75 -0.76 -4.50
N ILE A 217 11.64 -1.66 -5.46
CA ILE A 217 12.46 -2.88 -5.53
C ILE A 217 13.16 -2.88 -6.88
N ALA A 218 14.48 -2.84 -6.88
CA ALA A 218 15.29 -3.01 -8.08
C ALA A 218 15.24 -4.46 -8.59
N GLU A 219 15.52 -4.72 -9.86
CA GLU A 219 15.56 -6.09 -10.39
C GLU A 219 16.68 -6.94 -9.78
N ASN A 220 17.75 -6.30 -9.30
CA ASN A 220 18.77 -6.96 -8.47
C ASN A 220 18.28 -7.22 -7.03
N THR A 221 17.00 -6.99 -6.75
CA THR A 221 16.26 -7.18 -5.50
C THR A 221 16.57 -6.21 -4.37
N PHE A 222 17.38 -5.17 -4.61
CA PHE A 222 17.62 -4.14 -3.60
C PHE A 222 16.32 -3.37 -3.30
N VAL A 223 16.09 -3.06 -2.02
CA VAL A 223 14.84 -2.45 -1.55
C VAL A 223 15.13 -1.05 -0.99
N TYR A 224 14.38 -0.07 -1.46
CA TYR A 224 14.38 1.27 -0.91
C TYR A 224 13.00 1.56 -0.33
N GLU A 225 12.95 1.94 0.94
CA GLU A 225 11.73 2.44 1.56
C GLU A 225 11.58 3.93 1.23
N CYS A 226 10.43 4.33 0.71
CA CYS A 226 10.20 5.69 0.21
C CYS A 226 8.95 6.31 0.82
N ALA A 227 9.03 7.61 1.08
CA ALA A 227 7.88 8.50 1.28
C ALA A 227 7.79 9.45 0.08
N VAL A 228 6.60 9.59 -0.49
CA VAL A 228 6.36 10.36 -1.72
C VAL A 228 5.21 11.33 -1.52
N ASN A 229 5.45 12.60 -1.78
CA ASN A 229 4.43 13.64 -1.78
C ASN A 229 4.12 14.04 -3.21
N LEU A 230 2.86 13.98 -3.62
CA LEU A 230 2.42 14.33 -4.97
C LEU A 230 1.37 15.44 -4.92
N THR A 231 1.51 16.41 -5.82
CA THR A 231 0.49 17.42 -6.13
C THR A 231 0.02 17.21 -7.56
N LEU A 232 -1.26 16.87 -7.74
CA LEU A 232 -1.89 16.64 -9.03
C LEU A 232 -2.71 17.88 -9.42
N GLN A 233 -2.36 18.52 -10.53
CA GLN A 233 -3.04 19.71 -11.03
C GLN A 233 -4.11 19.36 -12.06
N ALA A 234 -5.19 20.15 -12.14
CA ALA A 234 -6.31 19.88 -13.03
C ALA A 234 -5.95 19.86 -14.53
N ASN A 235 -4.85 20.48 -14.92
CA ASN A 235 -4.31 20.47 -16.30
C ASN A 235 -3.51 19.20 -16.65
N GLY A 236 -3.44 18.21 -15.75
CA GLY A 236 -2.72 16.96 -15.96
C GLY A 236 -1.24 17.01 -15.57
N MET A 237 -0.71 18.16 -15.12
CA MET A 237 0.65 18.23 -14.59
C MET A 237 0.71 17.72 -13.14
N MET A 238 1.83 17.14 -12.76
CA MET A 238 2.14 16.78 -11.38
C MET A 238 3.52 17.25 -10.96
N SER A 239 3.66 17.52 -9.66
CA SER A 239 4.92 17.85 -9.02
C SER A 239 4.95 17.32 -7.59
N GLY A 240 6.12 17.31 -6.97
CA GLY A 240 6.24 16.89 -5.58
C GLY A 240 7.65 16.52 -5.20
N THR A 241 7.75 15.61 -4.23
CA THR A 241 9.02 15.12 -3.72
C THR A 241 8.96 13.63 -3.38
N SER A 242 10.11 12.97 -3.40
CA SER A 242 10.31 11.63 -2.87
C SER A 242 11.53 11.61 -1.98
N ARG A 243 11.44 10.91 -0.86
CA ARG A 243 12.54 10.71 0.08
C ARG A 243 12.66 9.22 0.38
N GLU A 244 13.85 8.68 0.15
CA GLU A 244 14.20 7.36 0.64
C GLU A 244 14.43 7.45 2.16
N LEU A 245 13.68 6.71 2.96
CA LEU A 245 13.65 6.83 4.42
C LEU A 245 15.00 6.62 5.14
N PRO A 246 15.94 5.79 4.63
CA PRO A 246 17.28 5.73 5.21
C PRO A 246 18.10 7.01 5.00
N PHE A 247 17.69 7.88 4.08
CA PHE A 247 18.41 9.08 3.67
C PHE A 247 17.62 10.35 3.97
N THR A 248 18.33 11.44 4.23
CA THR A 248 17.71 12.75 4.48
C THR A 248 17.36 13.49 3.18
N GLN A 249 17.94 13.08 2.05
CA GLN A 249 17.77 13.75 0.77
C GLN A 249 16.32 13.67 0.28
N GLU A 250 15.72 14.82 0.08
CA GLU A 250 14.41 14.97 -0.53
C GLU A 250 14.58 15.34 -2.01
N CYS A 251 14.18 14.42 -2.87
CA CYS A 251 14.39 14.49 -4.31
C CYS A 251 13.15 15.10 -4.97
N PRO A 252 13.28 16.17 -5.76
CA PRO A 252 12.15 16.74 -6.47
C PRO A 252 11.68 15.79 -7.58
N LEU A 253 10.37 15.81 -7.82
CA LEU A 253 9.76 15.13 -8.96
C LEU A 253 8.79 16.03 -9.72
N ALA A 254 8.69 15.76 -11.03
CA ALA A 254 7.77 16.43 -11.92
C ALA A 254 7.32 15.48 -13.05
N GLY A 255 6.11 15.66 -13.54
CA GLY A 255 5.59 14.81 -14.60
C GLY A 255 4.15 15.06 -14.96
N MET A 256 3.49 14.02 -15.46
CA MET A 256 2.12 14.06 -15.95
C MET A 256 1.27 12.99 -15.28
N TRP A 257 -0.02 13.29 -15.10
CA TRP A 257 -0.98 12.34 -14.57
C TRP A 257 -2.29 12.35 -15.36
N THR A 258 -2.99 11.23 -15.24
CA THR A 258 -4.34 10.98 -15.75
C THR A 258 -5.11 10.23 -14.66
N ARG A 259 -6.43 10.06 -14.85
CA ARG A 259 -7.26 9.26 -13.93
C ARG A 259 -6.73 7.86 -13.67
N SER A 260 -6.09 7.28 -14.69
CA SER A 260 -5.68 5.87 -14.72
C SER A 260 -4.20 5.66 -14.45
N GLY A 261 -3.42 6.71 -14.22
CA GLY A 261 -1.98 6.56 -14.06
C GLY A 261 -1.22 7.87 -14.08
N LEU A 262 0.02 7.79 -13.62
CA LEU A 262 0.96 8.90 -13.57
C LEU A 262 2.33 8.45 -14.09
N ASN A 263 3.08 9.41 -14.60
CA ASN A 263 4.50 9.26 -14.90
C ASN A 263 5.24 10.48 -14.38
N PHE A 264 6.41 10.28 -13.80
CA PHE A 264 7.24 11.38 -13.34
C PHE A 264 8.72 11.08 -13.46
N LEU A 265 9.49 12.15 -13.61
CA LEU A 265 10.93 12.13 -13.47
C LEU A 265 11.27 12.45 -12.01
N LEU A 266 12.18 11.68 -11.44
CA LEU A 266 12.81 11.92 -10.15
C LEU A 266 14.26 12.33 -10.40
N GLU A 267 14.70 13.42 -9.79
CA GLU A 267 16.11 13.85 -9.79
C GLU A 267 16.77 13.46 -8.47
N TYR A 268 17.80 12.62 -8.54
CA TYR A 268 18.61 12.17 -7.41
C TYR A 268 20.04 12.68 -7.57
N GLU A 269 20.65 13.19 -6.51
CA GLU A 269 22.03 13.69 -6.56
C GLU A 269 22.93 12.84 -5.67
N MET A 270 23.96 12.24 -6.27
CA MET A 270 24.97 11.43 -5.57
C MET A 270 26.36 11.92 -5.95
N HIS A 271 27.19 12.24 -4.96
CA HIS A 271 28.56 12.74 -5.16
C HIS A 271 28.66 13.94 -6.12
N GLY A 272 27.67 14.84 -6.10
CA GLY A 272 27.60 16.01 -6.98
C GLY A 272 27.13 15.71 -8.42
N ASN A 273 26.82 14.45 -8.73
CA ASN A 273 26.26 14.06 -10.03
C ASN A 273 24.75 13.88 -9.92
N LYS A 274 24.03 14.43 -10.90
CA LYS A 274 22.58 14.27 -11.02
C LYS A 274 22.26 13.01 -11.83
N HIS A 275 21.48 12.14 -11.21
CA HIS A 275 20.90 10.95 -11.80
C HIS A 275 19.39 11.17 -11.95
N THR A 276 18.82 10.68 -13.04
CA THR A 276 17.39 10.85 -13.31
C THR A 276 16.71 9.52 -13.54
N TYR A 277 15.55 9.35 -12.92
CA TYR A 277 14.78 8.11 -12.96
C TYR A 277 13.36 8.41 -13.40
N ILE A 278 12.85 7.61 -14.34
CA ILE A 278 11.47 7.70 -14.83
C ILE A 278 10.65 6.66 -14.09
N TYR A 279 9.58 7.12 -13.45
CA TYR A 279 8.61 6.32 -12.74
C TYR A 279 7.29 6.28 -13.49
N PHE A 280 6.65 5.12 -13.50
CA PHE A 280 5.30 4.90 -13.99
C PHE A 280 4.47 4.28 -12.89
N GLY A 281 3.37 4.92 -12.50
CA GLY A 281 2.48 4.44 -11.45
C GLY A 281 1.05 4.34 -11.95
N THR A 282 0.38 3.25 -11.61
CA THR A 282 -1.06 3.06 -11.83
C THR A 282 -1.75 3.06 -10.48
N PRO A 283 -2.74 3.94 -10.25
CA PRO A 283 -3.52 3.95 -9.02
C PRO A 283 -4.33 2.68 -8.93
N PHE A 284 -4.24 2.06 -7.77
CA PHE A 284 -4.77 0.75 -7.52
C PHE A 284 -5.37 0.68 -6.12
N ARG A 285 -6.69 0.79 -6.05
CA ARG A 285 -7.45 0.80 -4.79
C ARG A 285 -6.83 1.80 -3.83
N SER A 286 -6.15 1.36 -2.76
CA SER A 286 -5.52 2.23 -1.76
C SER A 286 -4.04 2.54 -2.01
N GLY A 287 -3.48 2.25 -3.18
CA GLY A 287 -2.05 2.36 -3.43
C GLY A 287 -1.70 2.66 -4.87
N LEU A 288 -0.42 2.84 -5.14
CA LEU A 288 0.17 3.10 -6.45
C LEU A 288 1.17 1.97 -6.74
N GLN A 289 0.98 1.28 -7.86
CA GLN A 289 1.87 0.20 -8.29
C GLN A 289 2.44 0.52 -9.67
N GLY A 290 3.66 0.09 -9.95
CA GLY A 290 4.21 0.21 -11.29
C GLY A 290 5.71 -0.02 -11.35
N THR A 291 6.38 0.72 -12.22
CA THR A 291 7.79 0.49 -12.56
C THR A 291 8.60 1.77 -12.49
N TRP A 292 9.90 1.60 -12.37
CA TRP A 292 10.87 2.69 -12.48
C TRP A 292 12.10 2.23 -13.24
N GLN A 293 12.80 3.17 -13.85
CA GLN A 293 14.06 2.91 -14.51
C GLN A 293 14.89 4.20 -14.63
N ASN A 294 16.20 4.05 -14.69
CA ASN A 294 17.10 5.14 -15.04
C ASN A 294 16.74 5.68 -16.44
N SER A 295 16.66 7.00 -16.56
CA SER A 295 16.25 7.68 -17.79
C SER A 295 17.24 7.44 -18.93
N GLU A 296 18.53 7.28 -18.59
CA GLU A 296 19.63 7.11 -19.54
C GLU A 296 19.84 5.64 -19.92
N LEU A 297 19.15 4.70 -19.26
CA LEU A 297 19.34 3.26 -19.48
C LEU A 297 19.14 2.85 -20.95
N ARG A 298 18.24 3.53 -21.68
CA ARG A 298 18.01 3.29 -23.12
C ARG A 298 19.19 3.72 -23.99
N VAL A 299 19.92 4.75 -23.57
CA VAL A 299 21.11 5.27 -24.27
C VAL A 299 22.35 4.45 -23.92
N LEU A 300 22.44 3.99 -22.66
CA LEU A 300 23.55 3.18 -22.14
C LEU A 300 23.44 1.68 -22.50
N GLY A 301 22.30 1.24 -23.04
CA GLY A 301 21.80 -0.14 -23.15
C GLY A 301 22.63 -1.17 -23.94
N GLY A 302 23.88 -0.88 -24.28
CA GLY A 302 24.84 -1.84 -24.84
C GLY A 302 26.18 -1.96 -24.10
N ASN A 303 26.48 -1.03 -23.18
CA ASN A 303 27.80 -0.94 -22.53
C ASN A 303 27.78 -1.24 -21.02
N LEU A 304 26.60 -1.47 -20.44
CA LEU A 304 26.44 -1.83 -19.03
C LEU A 304 26.45 -3.34 -18.87
N ASP A 305 27.14 -3.83 -17.85
CA ASP A 305 27.04 -5.23 -17.44
C ASP A 305 25.64 -5.53 -16.88
N ALA A 306 25.26 -6.81 -16.88
CA ALA A 306 23.92 -7.25 -16.50
C ALA A 306 23.54 -6.85 -15.07
N ARG A 307 24.50 -6.85 -14.13
CA ARG A 307 24.24 -6.51 -12.73
C ARG A 307 23.92 -5.04 -12.56
N THR A 308 24.69 -4.17 -13.21
CA THR A 308 24.42 -2.72 -13.21
C THR A 308 23.09 -2.41 -13.89
N SER A 309 22.79 -3.06 -15.02
CA SER A 309 21.50 -2.90 -15.70
C SER A 309 20.30 -3.26 -14.82
N GLN A 310 20.39 -4.33 -14.02
CA GLN A 310 19.36 -4.74 -13.07
C GLN A 310 19.23 -3.82 -11.85
N ALA A 311 20.28 -3.06 -11.50
CA ALA A 311 20.24 -2.07 -10.43
C ALA A 311 19.50 -0.80 -10.84
N GLU A 312 19.42 -0.52 -12.15
CA GLU A 312 18.91 0.74 -12.70
C GLU A 312 17.45 0.65 -13.17
N ARG A 313 16.71 -0.39 -12.75
CA ARG A 313 15.29 -0.57 -13.04
C ARG A 313 14.61 -1.46 -12.01
N GLY A 314 13.30 -1.33 -11.90
CA GLY A 314 12.55 -2.10 -10.94
C GLY A 314 11.06 -1.78 -10.89
N ILE A 315 10.45 -2.15 -9.77
CA ILE A 315 9.04 -1.92 -9.47
C ILE A 315 8.86 -0.99 -8.28
N LEU A 316 7.69 -0.38 -8.20
CA LEU A 316 7.26 0.42 -7.05
C LEU A 316 5.93 -0.11 -6.52
N GLU A 317 5.78 -0.07 -5.20
CA GLU A 317 4.53 -0.34 -4.52
C GLU A 317 4.38 0.62 -3.33
N PHE A 318 3.55 1.64 -3.52
CA PHE A 318 3.26 2.66 -2.52
C PHE A 318 1.81 2.57 -2.04
N GLN A 319 1.59 2.92 -0.79
CA GLN A 319 0.29 2.95 -0.14
C GLN A 319 -0.10 4.40 0.10
N LEU A 320 -1.38 4.69 -0.09
CA LEU A 320 -1.95 5.97 0.28
C LEU A 320 -2.00 6.11 1.79
N VAL A 321 -1.22 7.05 2.31
CA VAL A 321 -1.26 7.46 3.71
C VAL A 321 -2.34 8.50 3.91
N LYS A 322 -2.40 9.49 3.01
CA LYS A 322 -3.33 10.61 3.12
C LYS A 322 -3.59 11.25 1.77
N SER A 323 -4.81 11.75 1.57
CA SER A 323 -5.15 12.58 0.41
C SER A 323 -5.96 13.81 0.79
N VAL A 324 -5.74 14.89 0.07
CA VAL A 324 -6.55 16.11 0.08
C VAL A 324 -6.95 16.40 -1.35
N ARG A 325 -8.18 16.03 -1.73
CA ARG A 325 -8.68 16.15 -3.10
C ARG A 325 -9.31 17.53 -3.33
N VAL A 326 -9.09 18.09 -4.52
CA VAL A 326 -9.59 19.41 -4.93
C VAL A 326 -10.82 19.26 -5.82
N TRP A 327 -11.98 19.60 -5.25
CA TRP A 327 -13.27 19.50 -5.94
C TRP A 327 -13.26 20.28 -7.25
N SER A 328 -13.67 19.62 -8.33
CA SER A 328 -13.51 20.13 -9.69
C SER A 328 -14.57 19.53 -10.61
N GLU A 329 -15.00 20.31 -11.60
CA GLU A 329 -16.10 19.95 -12.51
C GLU A 329 -15.84 18.63 -13.22
N ALA A 330 -14.63 18.40 -13.71
CA ALA A 330 -14.32 17.15 -14.41
C ALA A 330 -14.43 15.92 -13.49
N TYR A 331 -14.15 16.06 -12.19
CA TYR A 331 -13.91 14.93 -11.29
C TYR A 331 -14.97 14.75 -10.21
N HIS A 332 -15.95 15.65 -10.07
CA HIS A 332 -16.90 15.64 -8.95
C HIS A 332 -17.65 14.30 -8.78
N LYS A 333 -17.91 13.59 -9.88
CA LYS A 333 -18.61 12.30 -9.86
C LYS A 333 -17.81 11.18 -9.19
N ASP A 334 -16.49 11.36 -9.16
CA ASP A 334 -15.50 10.40 -8.66
C ASP A 334 -15.15 10.65 -7.18
N TYR A 335 -15.83 11.61 -6.53
CA TYR A 335 -15.66 11.87 -5.10
C TYR A 335 -16.44 10.85 -4.27
N PRO A 336 -15.98 10.55 -3.03
CA PRO A 336 -16.66 9.64 -2.12
C PRO A 336 -18.16 9.93 -2.02
N ALA A 337 -19.00 8.90 -1.99
CA ALA A 337 -20.46 9.03 -1.93
C ALA A 337 -20.91 9.91 -0.75
N ALA A 338 -20.28 9.74 0.42
CA ALA A 338 -20.56 10.55 1.60
C ALA A 338 -20.31 12.06 1.36
N PHE A 339 -19.18 12.42 0.72
CA PHE A 339 -18.91 13.81 0.35
C PHE A 339 -19.99 14.34 -0.61
N ARG A 340 -20.33 13.53 -1.61
CA ARG A 340 -21.34 13.89 -2.61
C ARG A 340 -22.71 14.14 -1.99
N GLU A 341 -23.14 13.30 -1.05
CA GLU A 341 -24.41 13.48 -0.35
C GLU A 341 -24.38 14.69 0.61
N CYS A 342 -23.27 14.94 1.31
CA CYS A 342 -23.12 16.15 2.14
C CYS A 342 -23.25 17.43 1.30
N VAL A 343 -22.56 17.51 0.16
CA VAL A 343 -22.66 18.66 -0.75
C VAL A 343 -24.11 18.82 -1.25
N LYS A 344 -24.75 17.73 -1.65
CA LYS A 344 -26.16 17.75 -2.09
C LYS A 344 -27.10 18.26 -0.99
N LEU A 345 -26.94 17.79 0.24
CA LEU A 345 -27.74 18.26 1.39
C LEU A 345 -27.52 19.75 1.66
N LEU A 346 -26.28 20.22 1.62
CA LEU A 346 -25.95 21.64 1.80
C LEU A 346 -26.58 22.51 0.70
N LEU A 347 -26.53 22.06 -0.56
CA LEU A 347 -27.15 22.76 -1.68
C LEU A 347 -28.68 22.83 -1.52
N LEU A 348 -29.32 21.71 -1.18
CA LEU A 348 -30.78 21.65 -0.98
C LEU A 348 -31.24 22.46 0.24
N ALA A 349 -30.48 22.48 1.33
CA ALA A 349 -30.76 23.34 2.48
C ALA A 349 -30.63 24.82 2.11
N SER A 350 -29.58 25.17 1.36
CA SER A 350 -29.38 26.55 0.88
C SER A 350 -30.48 27.02 -0.07
N TYR A 351 -31.08 26.10 -0.86
CA TYR A 351 -32.27 26.38 -1.65
C TYR A 351 -33.45 26.76 -0.76
N ARG A 352 -33.75 25.90 0.21
CA ARG A 352 -34.93 26.02 1.08
C ARG A 352 -34.88 27.31 1.88
N ASP A 353 -33.70 27.68 2.36
CA ASP A 353 -33.50 28.83 3.23
C ASP A 353 -33.27 30.13 2.42
N GLY A 354 -33.38 30.08 1.08
CA GLY A 354 -33.26 31.25 0.20
C GLY A 354 -31.85 31.84 0.11
N VAL A 355 -30.85 31.16 0.65
CA VAL A 355 -29.44 31.60 0.69
C VAL A 355 -28.81 31.53 -0.70
N LEU A 356 -29.18 30.52 -1.49
CA LEU A 356 -28.64 30.31 -2.84
C LEU A 356 -29.58 30.89 -3.90
N PRO A 357 -29.18 31.96 -4.63
CA PRO A 357 -30.02 32.56 -5.67
C PRO A 357 -30.47 31.57 -6.74
N ASN A 358 -31.75 31.67 -7.15
CA ASN A 358 -32.37 30.78 -8.15
C ASN A 358 -31.58 30.67 -9.46
N HIS A 359 -30.96 31.76 -9.93
CA HIS A 359 -30.23 31.78 -11.20
C HIS A 359 -28.92 30.96 -11.17
N LEU A 360 -28.37 30.65 -9.98
CA LEU A 360 -27.15 29.85 -9.86
C LEU A 360 -27.41 28.34 -9.93
N TRP A 361 -28.66 27.90 -9.82
CA TRP A 361 -29.02 26.48 -9.86
C TRP A 361 -28.70 25.83 -11.20
N SER A 362 -28.87 26.55 -12.31
CA SER A 362 -28.49 26.03 -13.64
C SER A 362 -26.99 25.75 -13.71
N SER A 363 -26.15 26.66 -13.17
CA SER A 363 -24.69 26.48 -13.09
C SER A 363 -24.32 25.32 -12.17
N ILE A 364 -24.99 25.17 -11.04
CA ILE A 364 -24.73 24.08 -10.08
C ILE A 364 -25.12 22.73 -10.68
N VAL A 365 -26.27 22.63 -11.34
CA VAL A 365 -26.71 21.40 -12.03
C VAL A 365 -25.80 21.08 -13.20
N SER A 366 -25.32 22.08 -13.94
CA SER A 366 -24.31 21.87 -14.99
C SER A 366 -23.00 21.35 -14.40
N TYR A 367 -22.53 21.96 -13.30
CA TYR A 367 -21.27 21.61 -12.65
C TYR A 367 -21.30 20.21 -12.02
N CYS A 368 -22.38 19.87 -11.32
CA CYS A 368 -22.55 18.60 -10.60
C CYS A 368 -23.09 17.47 -11.51
N GLY A 369 -23.63 17.82 -12.67
CA GLY A 369 -24.38 16.89 -13.50
C GLY A 369 -25.74 16.51 -12.89
N TYR A 370 -26.71 16.30 -13.78
CA TYR A 370 -28.09 15.99 -13.41
C TYR A 370 -28.22 14.70 -12.58
N ASN A 371 -27.36 13.71 -12.81
CA ASN A 371 -27.40 12.41 -12.14
C ASN A 371 -27.12 12.49 -10.62
N TRP A 372 -26.50 13.56 -10.14
CA TRP A 372 -26.22 13.75 -8.70
C TRP A 372 -27.50 14.07 -7.93
N PHE A 373 -28.48 14.72 -8.56
CA PHE A 373 -29.75 15.10 -7.93
C PHE A 373 -30.85 14.05 -8.10
N ARG A 374 -30.65 13.02 -8.93
CA ARG A 374 -31.58 11.89 -9.05
C ARG A 374 -31.44 10.96 -7.84
N SER A 375 -32.57 10.61 -7.20
CA SER A 375 -32.58 9.60 -6.14
C SER A 375 -32.40 8.19 -6.72
N ASP A 376 -31.82 7.28 -5.96
CA ASP A 376 -31.69 5.87 -6.37
C ASP A 376 -33.06 5.19 -6.53
N LEU A 377 -34.09 5.68 -5.83
CA LEU A 377 -35.48 5.30 -6.05
C LEU A 377 -35.92 5.60 -7.49
N GLN A 378 -35.59 6.79 -8.02
CA GLN A 378 -35.87 7.16 -9.41
C GLN A 378 -35.04 6.36 -10.42
N LYS A 379 -33.82 5.94 -10.08
CA LYS A 379 -33.03 5.04 -10.93
C LYS A 379 -33.64 3.64 -10.99
N SER A 380 -34.15 3.11 -9.87
CA SER A 380 -34.83 1.81 -9.82
C SER A 380 -36.14 1.81 -10.63
N LEU A 381 -36.89 2.92 -10.57
CA LEU A 381 -38.13 3.10 -11.31
C LEU A 381 -37.86 3.23 -12.83
N ALA A 382 -36.85 4.01 -13.22
CA ALA A 382 -36.47 4.18 -14.63
C ALA A 382 -35.89 2.90 -15.26
N ALA A 383 -35.15 2.09 -14.49
CA ALA A 383 -34.63 0.79 -14.93
C ALA A 383 -35.74 -0.26 -15.10
N ASN A 384 -36.80 -0.17 -14.32
CA ASN A 384 -37.99 -1.01 -14.47
C ASN A 384 -38.89 -0.57 -15.64
N GLU A 385 -38.94 0.73 -15.95
CA GLU A 385 -39.65 1.23 -17.13
C GLU A 385 -38.98 0.78 -18.45
N THR A 386 -37.65 0.68 -18.49
CA THR A 386 -36.94 0.18 -19.68
C THR A 386 -37.15 -1.32 -19.91
N LYS A 387 -37.29 -2.12 -18.84
CA LYS A 387 -37.64 -3.55 -18.96
C LYS A 387 -39.08 -3.79 -19.43
N HIS A 388 -39.98 -2.83 -19.28
CA HIS A 388 -41.39 -3.01 -19.64
C HIS A 388 -41.72 -2.66 -21.10
N CYS A 389 -40.84 -1.94 -21.80
CA CYS A 389 -41.01 -1.58 -23.21
C CYS A 389 -40.56 -2.68 -24.19
N ASP A 390 -39.70 -3.61 -23.79
CA ASP A 390 -39.21 -4.69 -24.68
C ASP A 390 -40.16 -5.89 -24.81
N SER A 391 -41.30 -5.89 -24.12
CA SER A 391 -42.23 -7.04 -24.10
C SER A 391 -43.52 -6.86 -24.92
N LYS A 392 -43.60 -5.88 -25.83
CA LYS A 392 -44.79 -5.70 -26.69
C LYS A 392 -44.44 -5.47 -28.16
N VAL A 393 -43.76 -6.43 -28.78
CA VAL A 393 -43.93 -6.70 -30.22
C VAL A 393 -43.97 -8.21 -30.42
N THR A 394 -45.17 -8.79 -30.27
CA THR A 394 -45.47 -10.12 -30.80
C THR A 394 -46.84 -10.09 -31.48
N ASN A 395 -46.76 -10.26 -32.80
CA ASN A 395 -47.70 -10.92 -33.71
C ASN A 395 -49.15 -10.43 -33.80
N VAL A 396 -49.47 -9.89 -34.97
CA VAL A 396 -50.81 -9.88 -35.58
C VAL A 396 -50.63 -10.47 -36.99
N PRO A 397 -51.56 -11.34 -37.45
CA PRO A 397 -51.26 -12.55 -38.23
C PRO A 397 -50.79 -12.35 -39.67
#